data_AF-A0A7V1ZIF3-F1
#
_entry.id   AF-A0A7V1ZIF3-F1
#
_cell.length_a   1.000
_cell.length_b   1.000
_cell.length_c   1.000
_cell.angle_alpha   90.00
_cell.angle_beta   90.00
_cell.angle_gamma   90.00
#
_symmetry.space_group_name_H-M   'P 1'
#
loop_
_entity.id
_entity.type
_entity.pdbx_description
1 polymer ?
#
loop_
_entity_poly.entity_id
_entity_poly.type
_entity_poly.pdbx_seq_one_letter_code
_entity_poly.pdbx_strand_id
1 'polypeptide(L)'
;GRLDDVVPLEPASMPGRVVIQWDKDDCADLGIIKVDLLGLGMMQVLEMAVPLIRQHEGVEVDYAHLPADDPAVYDMLCRADTVGVFQVESRAQMATLPRMQPRRFYDLVVEVAIIRPGPIVGKMVHPYLNRRLGREPVTYPCPDLQPVL
;
A
#
# COMPACT_ATOMS: atom_id res chain seq x y z
N GLY A 1 -0.82 5.30 -34.89
CA GLY A 1 -1.80 4.71 -35.83
C GLY A 1 -3.15 4.70 -35.17
N ARG A 2 -4.23 4.45 -35.92
CA ARG A 2 -5.54 4.22 -35.30
C ARG A 2 -5.54 2.82 -34.67
N LEU A 3 -6.34 2.62 -33.62
CA LEU A 3 -6.37 1.33 -32.91
C LEU A 3 -7.08 0.24 -33.75
N ASP A 4 -8.08 0.63 -34.53
CA ASP A 4 -8.82 -0.24 -35.45
C ASP A 4 -8.03 -0.69 -36.68
N ASP A 5 -6.89 -0.06 -36.97
CA ASP A 5 -5.95 -0.54 -37.99
C ASP A 5 -5.10 -1.73 -37.48
N VAL A 6 -5.10 -1.98 -36.17
CA VAL A 6 -4.21 -2.95 -35.50
C VAL A 6 -5.02 -4.06 -34.84
N VAL A 7 -6.13 -3.74 -34.18
CA VAL A 7 -6.98 -4.71 -33.46
C VAL A 7 -8.47 -4.42 -33.70
N PRO A 8 -9.31 -5.45 -33.88
CA PRO A 8 -10.76 -5.27 -33.94
C PRO A 8 -11.30 -4.57 -32.69
N LEU A 9 -12.23 -3.64 -32.92
CA LEU A 9 -12.93 -2.90 -31.88
C LEU A 9 -14.37 -3.40 -31.76
N GLU A 10 -14.87 -3.53 -30.55
CA GLU A 10 -16.27 -3.85 -30.29
C GLU A 10 -16.89 -2.93 -29.23
N PRO A 11 -18.20 -2.64 -29.31
CA PRO A 11 -18.89 -1.92 -28.24
C PRO A 11 -18.81 -2.67 -26.92
N ALA A 12 -18.45 -1.98 -25.85
CA ALA A 12 -18.49 -2.53 -24.51
C ALA A 12 -19.94 -2.67 -24.01
N SER A 13 -20.16 -3.45 -22.95
CA SER A 13 -21.49 -3.54 -22.31
C SER A 13 -22.00 -2.20 -21.77
N MET A 14 -21.10 -1.26 -21.43
CA MET A 14 -21.46 0.08 -20.99
C MET A 14 -21.60 1.02 -22.21
N PRO A 15 -22.71 1.77 -22.32
CA PRO A 15 -22.93 2.69 -23.44
C PRO A 15 -21.79 3.71 -23.63
N GLY A 16 -21.43 3.96 -24.88
CA GLY A 16 -20.41 4.94 -25.24
C GLY A 16 -18.97 4.49 -24.98
N ARG A 17 -18.74 3.21 -24.66
CA ARG A 17 -17.41 2.63 -24.50
C ARG A 17 -17.13 1.58 -25.57
N VAL A 18 -15.84 1.43 -25.88
CA VAL A 18 -15.33 0.46 -26.85
C VAL A 18 -14.24 -0.34 -26.15
N VAL A 19 -14.18 -1.63 -26.44
CA VAL A 19 -13.12 -2.53 -25.98
C VAL A 19 -12.42 -3.15 -27.19
N ILE A 20 -11.17 -3.51 -26.98
CA ILE A 20 -10.37 -4.33 -27.90
C ILE A 20 -10.54 -5.79 -27.53
N GLN A 21 -10.37 -6.69 -28.51
CA GLN A 21 -10.55 -8.13 -28.27
C GLN A 21 -9.31 -8.83 -27.69
N TRP A 22 -8.16 -8.15 -27.71
CA TRP A 22 -6.92 -8.66 -27.13
C TRP A 22 -6.85 -8.40 -25.63
N ASP A 23 -6.21 -9.32 -24.93
CA ASP A 23 -5.99 -9.16 -23.50
C ASP A 23 -4.79 -8.24 -23.20
N LYS A 24 -4.49 -8.11 -21.92
CA LYS A 24 -3.42 -7.24 -21.44
C LYS A 24 -2.04 -7.67 -21.97
N ASP A 25 -1.79 -8.97 -22.03
CA ASP A 25 -0.47 -9.51 -22.33
C ASP A 25 -0.21 -9.43 -23.84
N ASP A 26 -1.23 -9.72 -24.66
CA ASP A 26 -1.21 -9.52 -26.12
C ASP A 26 -0.88 -8.06 -26.49
N CYS A 27 -1.50 -7.10 -25.80
CA CYS A 27 -1.25 -5.68 -26.04
C CYS A 27 0.19 -5.27 -25.68
N ALA A 28 0.73 -5.84 -24.60
CA ALA A 28 2.09 -5.55 -24.16
C ALA A 28 3.12 -6.11 -25.15
N ASP A 29 2.92 -7.32 -25.66
CA ASP A 29 3.79 -7.96 -26.64
C ASP A 29 3.88 -7.17 -27.96
N LEU A 30 2.81 -6.45 -28.32
CA LEU A 30 2.76 -5.57 -29.50
C LEU A 30 3.26 -4.14 -29.21
N GLY A 31 3.76 -3.88 -28.01
CA GLY A 31 4.26 -2.56 -27.62
C GLY A 31 3.18 -1.48 -27.50
N ILE A 32 1.92 -1.88 -27.33
CA ILE A 32 0.81 -0.95 -27.15
C ILE A 32 0.91 -0.35 -25.74
N ILE A 33 0.91 0.98 -25.65
CA ILE A 33 0.93 1.68 -24.38
C ILE A 33 -0.40 1.42 -23.66
N LYS A 34 -0.31 0.86 -22.46
CA LYS A 34 -1.45 0.61 -21.58
C LYS A 34 -1.40 1.52 -20.36
N VAL A 35 -2.55 2.09 -20.00
CA VAL A 35 -2.73 2.86 -18.76
C VAL A 35 -3.85 2.20 -17.95
N ASP A 36 -3.53 1.75 -16.74
CA ASP A 36 -4.53 1.22 -15.80
C ASP A 36 -5.17 2.36 -15.01
N LEU A 37 -6.48 2.49 -15.12
CA LEU A 37 -7.26 3.45 -14.34
C LEU A 37 -7.91 2.71 -13.16
N LEU A 38 -7.33 2.87 -11.97
CA LEU A 38 -7.81 2.24 -10.73
C LEU A 38 -8.65 3.23 -9.92
N GLY A 39 -9.87 2.83 -9.55
CA GLY A 39 -10.71 3.58 -8.62
C GLY A 39 -10.38 3.24 -7.17
N LEU A 40 -9.43 3.94 -6.55
CA LEU A 40 -9.11 3.77 -5.13
C LEU A 40 -9.99 4.68 -4.28
N GLY A 41 -10.91 4.10 -3.50
CA GLY A 41 -11.81 4.86 -2.63
C GLY A 41 -11.08 5.77 -1.63
N MET A 42 -9.91 5.36 -1.13
CA MET A 42 -9.12 6.20 -0.23
C MET A 42 -8.62 7.49 -0.88
N MET A 43 -8.34 7.48 -2.19
CA MET A 43 -7.98 8.71 -2.90
C MET A 43 -9.15 9.69 -2.92
N GLN A 44 -10.38 9.20 -3.04
CA GLN A 44 -11.58 10.01 -2.95
C GLN A 44 -11.80 10.56 -1.52
N VAL A 45 -11.54 9.76 -0.48
CA VAL A 45 -11.60 10.25 0.91
C VAL A 45 -10.62 11.40 1.13
N LEU A 46 -9.38 11.25 0.65
CA LEU A 46 -8.35 12.27 0.73
C LEU A 46 -8.77 13.57 0.01
N GLU A 47 -9.26 13.45 -1.23
CA GLU A 47 -9.78 14.57 -2.03
C GLU A 47 -10.90 15.34 -1.32
N MET A 48 -11.77 14.63 -0.60
CA MET A 48 -12.86 15.24 0.17
C MET A 48 -12.40 15.84 1.51
N ALA A 49 -11.39 15.25 2.15
CA ALA A 49 -10.93 15.67 3.48
C ALA A 49 -10.21 17.03 3.45
N VAL A 50 -9.38 17.30 2.43
CA VAL A 50 -8.58 18.53 2.37
C VAL A 50 -9.43 19.81 2.35
N PRO A 51 -10.47 19.92 1.49
CA PRO A 51 -11.38 21.06 1.54
C PRO A 51 -12.07 21.24 2.89
N LEU A 52 -12.44 20.15 3.57
CA LEU A 52 -13.08 20.19 4.89
C LEU A 52 -12.12 20.71 5.96
N ILE A 53 -10.87 20.24 5.97
CA ILE A 53 -9.83 20.73 6.89
C ILE A 53 -9.62 22.23 6.69
N ARG A 54 -9.52 22.69 5.43
CA ARG A 54 -9.42 24.11 5.11
C ARG A 54 -10.63 24.90 5.62
N GLN A 55 -11.84 24.39 5.40
CA GLN A 55 -13.09 25.07 5.77
C GLN A 55 -13.26 25.19 7.28
N HIS A 56 -12.92 24.15 8.04
CA HIS A 56 -13.21 24.08 9.47
C HIS A 56 -12.05 24.49 10.36
N GLU A 57 -10.81 24.21 9.94
CA GLU A 57 -9.59 24.47 10.72
C GLU A 57 -8.74 25.62 10.12
N GLY A 58 -9.06 26.09 8.92
CA GLY A 58 -8.28 27.14 8.23
C GLY A 58 -6.89 26.69 7.80
N VAL A 59 -6.64 25.36 7.75
CA VAL A 59 -5.34 24.77 7.42
C VAL A 59 -5.34 24.32 5.95
N GLU A 60 -4.33 24.76 5.19
CA GLU A 60 -4.04 24.20 3.87
C GLU A 60 -3.18 22.95 4.02
N VAL A 61 -3.63 21.84 3.46
CA VAL A 61 -2.89 20.58 3.45
C VAL A 61 -2.19 20.42 2.11
N ASP A 62 -0.87 20.32 2.15
CA ASP A 62 -0.05 19.92 1.01
C ASP A 62 0.53 18.53 1.28
N TYR A 63 0.05 17.53 0.55
CA TYR A 63 0.50 16.15 0.69
C TYR A 63 2.01 15.97 0.50
N ALA A 64 2.65 16.78 -0.34
CA ALA A 64 4.08 16.67 -0.61
C ALA A 64 4.94 17.13 0.57
N HIS A 65 4.36 17.92 1.49
CA HIS A 65 5.07 18.53 2.62
C HIS A 65 4.60 17.99 3.98
N LEU A 66 3.77 16.93 4.00
CA LEU A 66 3.41 16.26 5.24
C LEU A 66 4.65 15.62 5.90
N PRO A 67 4.80 15.73 7.24
CA PRO A 67 5.91 15.09 7.95
C PRO A 67 5.79 13.57 7.87
N ALA A 68 6.89 12.89 7.54
CA ALA A 68 6.93 11.43 7.44
C ALA A 68 7.11 10.73 8.81
N ASP A 69 7.51 11.49 9.84
CA ASP A 69 7.96 11.00 11.14
C ASP A 69 7.11 11.50 12.32
N ASP A 70 5.86 11.92 12.08
CA ASP A 70 4.96 12.44 13.13
C ASP A 70 4.73 11.41 14.26
N PRO A 71 5.21 11.68 15.50
CA PRO A 71 5.06 10.77 16.63
C PRO A 71 3.61 10.41 16.97
N ALA A 72 2.66 11.35 16.77
CA ALA A 72 1.25 11.12 17.07
C ALA A 72 0.64 10.04 16.16
N VAL A 73 1.05 10.03 14.88
CA VAL A 73 0.65 8.99 13.92
C VAL A 73 1.20 7.63 14.35
N TYR A 74 2.48 7.54 14.73
CA TYR A 74 3.06 6.28 15.20
C TYR A 74 2.46 5.80 16.52
N ASP A 75 2.13 6.70 17.44
CA ASP A 75 1.46 6.35 18.68
C ASP A 75 0.04 5.82 18.45
N MET A 76 -0.71 6.41 17.52
CA MET A 76 -2.01 5.92 17.07
C MET A 76 -1.88 4.50 16.48
N LEU A 77 -0.90 4.29 15.59
CA LEU A 77 -0.60 2.99 15.01
C LEU A 77 -0.23 1.96 16.08
N CYS A 78 0.62 2.30 17.05
CA CYS A 78 1.01 1.40 18.15
C CYS A 78 -0.18 0.98 19.03
N ARG A 79 -1.21 1.81 19.14
CA ARG A 79 -2.46 1.47 19.84
C ARG A 79 -3.43 0.64 19.00
N ALA A 80 -3.09 0.37 17.74
CA ALA A 80 -3.98 -0.23 16.73
C ALA A 80 -5.27 0.58 16.51
N ASP A 81 -5.21 1.90 16.67
CA ASP A 81 -6.33 2.80 16.39
C ASP A 81 -6.33 3.16 14.90
N THR A 82 -6.59 2.15 14.06
CA THR A 82 -6.36 2.23 12.60
C THR A 82 -7.61 2.02 11.76
N VAL A 83 -8.80 2.15 12.37
CA VAL A 83 -10.06 2.14 11.62
C VAL A 83 -10.06 3.32 10.64
N GLY A 84 -10.35 3.05 9.37
CA GLY A 84 -10.25 4.04 8.29
C GLY A 84 -8.83 4.36 7.81
N VAL A 85 -7.78 3.72 8.34
CA VAL A 85 -6.39 3.93 7.90
C VAL A 85 -6.02 2.91 6.82
N PHE A 86 -5.68 3.41 5.63
CA PHE A 86 -5.39 2.59 4.46
C PHE A 86 -4.31 1.53 4.72
N GLN A 87 -4.56 0.31 4.22
CA GLN A 87 -3.70 -0.89 4.32
C GLN A 87 -3.50 -1.50 5.72
N VAL A 88 -3.70 -0.77 6.81
CA VAL A 88 -3.41 -1.23 8.19
C VAL A 88 -4.66 -1.35 9.09
N GLU A 89 -5.85 -1.31 8.50
CA GLU A 89 -7.15 -1.44 9.20
C GLU A 89 -7.58 -2.88 9.46
N SER A 90 -7.11 -3.86 8.68
CA SER A 90 -7.64 -5.23 8.80
C SER A 90 -7.38 -5.83 10.19
N ARG A 91 -8.22 -6.77 10.62
CA ARG A 91 -8.06 -7.45 11.92
C ARG A 91 -6.65 -8.04 12.14
N ALA A 92 -6.04 -8.59 11.09
CA ALA A 92 -4.69 -9.15 11.18
C ALA A 92 -3.62 -8.06 11.39
N GLN A 93 -3.79 -6.90 10.75
CA GLN A 93 -2.93 -5.73 10.93
C GLN A 93 -3.10 -5.15 12.34
N MET A 94 -4.33 -4.87 12.76
CA MET A 94 -4.64 -4.36 14.11
C MET A 94 -4.13 -5.27 15.22
N ALA A 95 -4.11 -6.60 15.04
CA ALA A 95 -3.56 -7.53 16.01
C ALA A 95 -2.02 -7.51 16.09
N THR A 96 -1.35 -7.06 15.02
CA THR A 96 0.11 -7.07 14.90
C THR A 96 0.72 -5.74 15.33
N LEU A 97 0.10 -4.62 14.98
CA LEU A 97 0.59 -3.28 15.28
C LEU A 97 1.05 -3.03 16.73
N PRO A 98 0.31 -3.44 17.79
CA PRO A 98 0.76 -3.23 19.17
C PRO A 98 1.98 -4.05 19.55
N ARG A 99 2.23 -5.14 18.83
CA ARG A 99 3.41 -6.01 19.00
C ARG A 99 4.59 -5.49 18.19
N MET A 100 4.32 -4.98 16.98
CA MET A 100 5.35 -4.40 16.13
C MET A 100 5.89 -3.09 16.71
N GLN A 101 5.01 -2.23 17.23
CA GLN A 101 5.33 -0.87 17.65
C GLN A 101 6.11 -0.10 16.55
N PRO A 102 5.45 0.27 15.43
CA PRO A 102 6.09 1.05 14.38
C PRO A 102 6.51 2.43 14.91
N ARG A 103 7.73 2.86 14.62
CA ARG A 103 8.32 4.15 15.04
C ARG A 103 8.99 4.93 13.91
N ARG A 104 8.95 4.39 12.69
CA ARG A 104 9.47 5.01 11.47
C ARG A 104 8.76 4.44 10.25
N PHE A 105 8.85 5.13 9.12
CA PHE A 105 8.16 4.76 7.89
C PHE A 105 8.48 3.34 7.42
N TYR A 106 9.75 2.93 7.51
CA TYR A 106 10.17 1.59 7.10
C TYR A 106 9.48 0.48 7.89
N ASP A 107 9.01 0.75 9.12
CA ASP A 107 8.25 -0.23 9.88
C ASP A 107 6.90 -0.50 9.22
N LEU A 108 6.24 0.53 8.67
CA LEU A 108 4.98 0.34 7.92
C LEU A 108 5.18 -0.46 6.64
N VAL A 109 6.32 -0.27 5.96
CA VAL A 109 6.70 -1.09 4.80
C VAL A 109 6.76 -2.57 5.19
N VAL A 110 7.37 -2.89 6.34
CA VAL A 110 7.44 -4.26 6.82
C VAL A 110 6.06 -4.77 7.28
N GLU A 111 5.24 -3.94 7.92
CA GLU A 111 3.93 -4.33 8.47
C GLU A 111 3.00 -4.80 7.34
N VAL A 112 2.93 -4.02 6.27
CA VAL A 112 2.14 -4.33 5.07
C VAL A 112 2.73 -5.52 4.30
N ALA A 113 4.04 -5.75 4.37
CA ALA A 113 4.69 -6.87 3.69
C ALA A 113 4.51 -8.20 4.43
N ILE A 114 4.63 -8.20 5.76
CA ILE A 114 4.67 -9.41 6.58
C ILE A 114 3.27 -9.99 6.85
N ILE A 115 2.24 -9.16 6.86
CA ILE A 115 0.84 -9.60 6.99
C ILE A 115 0.28 -9.94 5.60
N ARG A 116 0.83 -11.00 5.02
CA ARG A 116 0.42 -11.56 3.72
C ARG A 116 0.41 -13.10 3.78
N PRO A 117 -0.36 -13.79 2.91
CA PRO A 117 -0.47 -15.24 2.95
C PRO A 117 0.87 -15.97 2.92
N GLY A 118 1.81 -15.55 2.06
CA GLY A 118 3.14 -16.17 1.95
C GLY A 118 3.94 -16.15 3.27
N PRO A 119 4.27 -14.97 3.83
CA PRO A 119 4.97 -14.89 5.11
C PRO A 119 4.25 -15.54 6.30
N ILE A 120 2.92 -15.51 6.32
CA ILE A 120 2.11 -16.16 7.37
C ILE A 120 2.27 -17.69 7.30
N VAL A 121 2.10 -18.28 6.12
CA VAL A 121 2.30 -19.72 5.89
C VAL A 121 3.75 -20.12 6.15
N GLY A 122 4.69 -19.27 5.77
CA GLY A 122 6.12 -19.43 6.05
C GLY A 122 6.52 -19.22 7.52
N LYS A 123 5.58 -18.94 8.42
CA LYS A 123 5.81 -18.68 9.86
C LYS A 123 6.84 -17.59 10.13
N MET A 124 6.92 -16.58 9.27
CA MET A 124 7.93 -15.51 9.33
C MET A 124 7.54 -14.36 10.29
N VAL A 125 6.24 -14.21 10.57
CA VAL A 125 5.71 -13.13 11.43
C VAL A 125 6.30 -13.18 12.84
N HIS A 126 6.26 -14.36 13.48
CA HIS A 126 6.71 -14.50 14.87
C HIS A 126 8.22 -14.28 15.04
N PRO A 127 9.12 -14.91 14.24
CA PRO A 127 10.55 -14.65 14.33
C PRO A 127 10.91 -13.17 14.13
N TYR A 128 10.28 -12.49 13.15
CA TYR A 128 10.52 -11.06 12.94
C TYR A 128 10.14 -10.23 14.18
N LEU A 129 8.92 -10.43 14.72
CA LEU A 129 8.47 -9.71 15.91
C LEU A 129 9.31 -10.01 17.15
N ASN A 130 9.73 -11.26 17.33
CA ASN A 130 10.56 -11.65 18.48
C ASN A 130 11.94 -11.00 18.40
N ARG A 131 12.59 -10.99 17.23
CA ARG A 131 13.87 -10.30 17.02
C ARG A 131 13.75 -8.81 17.24
N ARG A 132 12.70 -8.19 16.69
CA ARG A 132 12.40 -6.78 16.86
C ARG A 132 12.20 -6.38 18.33
N LEU A 133 11.54 -7.25 19.12
CA LEU A 133 11.32 -7.07 20.55
C LEU A 133 12.53 -7.50 21.42
N GLY A 134 13.64 -7.90 20.81
CA GLY A 134 14.83 -8.37 21.53
C GLY A 134 14.66 -9.72 22.25
N ARG A 135 13.59 -10.47 21.93
CA ARG A 135 13.30 -11.80 22.51
C ARG A 135 14.08 -12.91 21.83
N GLU A 136 14.53 -12.67 20.61
CA GLU A 136 15.41 -13.55 19.83
C GLU A 136 16.58 -12.73 19.26
N PRO A 137 17.79 -13.31 19.18
CA PRO A 137 18.91 -12.62 18.54
C PRO A 137 18.68 -12.48 17.02
N VAL A 138 19.11 -11.36 16.46
CA VAL A 138 19.19 -11.20 15.00
C VAL A 138 20.36 -12.02 14.49
N THR A 139 20.11 -12.88 13.50
CA THR A 139 21.13 -13.72 12.88
C THR A 139 21.17 -13.47 11.38
N TYR A 140 22.38 -13.57 10.82
CA TYR A 140 22.64 -13.34 9.40
C TYR A 140 23.25 -14.62 8.78
N PRO A 141 22.84 -15.01 7.56
CA PRO A 141 23.43 -16.20 6.91
C PRO A 141 24.93 -16.06 6.64
N CYS A 142 25.41 -14.84 6.37
CA CYS A 142 26.82 -14.49 6.30
C CYS A 142 27.03 -13.00 6.64
N PRO A 143 28.27 -12.58 7.00
CA PRO A 143 28.56 -11.18 7.36
C PRO A 143 28.23 -10.17 6.26
N ASP A 144 28.40 -10.55 4.99
CA ASP A 144 28.15 -9.66 3.84
C ASP A 144 26.68 -9.27 3.69
N LEU A 145 25.75 -10.00 4.30
CA LEU A 145 24.32 -9.71 4.26
C LEU A 145 23.85 -8.77 5.37
N GLN A 146 24.67 -8.52 6.40
CA GLN A 146 24.30 -7.64 7.52
C GLN A 146 23.98 -6.19 7.11
N PRO A 147 24.64 -5.56 6.11
CA PRO A 147 24.28 -4.21 5.68
C PRO A 147 22.91 -4.13 4.97
N VAL A 148 22.37 -5.27 4.52
CA VAL A 148 21.14 -5.36 3.73
C VAL A 148 19.95 -5.83 4.58
N LEU A 149 20.19 -6.63 5.63
CA LEU A 149 19.19 -7.29 6.47
C LEU A 149 19.14 -6.74 7.90
#